data_AF-A0A9D0HNZ7-F1
#
_entry.id   AF-A0A9D0HNZ7-F1
#
_cell.length_a   1.000
_cell.length_b   1.000
_cell.length_c   1.000
_cell.angle_alpha   90.00
_cell.angle_beta   90.00
_cell.angle_gamma   90.00
#
_symmetry.space_group_name_H-M   'P 1'
#
loop_
_entity.id
_entity.type
_entity.pdbx_description
1 polymer ?
#
loop_
_entity_poly.entity_id
_entity_poly.type
_entity_poly.pdbx_seq_one_letter_code
_entity_poly.pdbx_strand_id
1 'polypeptide(L)'
;MLKLHQHFFRTSFLFIIISFLLSLWLSYYFVKKVELDAADTTLRKMLAALSANSNLNIEYLHKVAQKTNVRITYIDKQGKVLFDSLYNAAQMDNHLKRPEILEAKSSQIGSSQRFSNTLKRELLYVAQKVQSGYLRVATSMQSIYE
;
A
#
# COMPACT_ATOMS: atom_id res chain seq x y z
N MET A 1 18.45 42.81 36.83
CA MET A 1 17.62 41.59 36.93
C MET A 1 16.59 41.40 35.79
N LEU A 2 16.37 42.38 34.90
CA LEU A 2 15.33 42.26 33.84
C LEU A 2 15.69 41.33 32.65
N LYS A 3 16.93 40.85 32.48
CA LYS A 3 17.28 39.98 31.34
C LYS A 3 17.04 38.49 31.60
N LEU A 4 17.14 38.04 32.85
CA LEU A 4 17.05 36.61 33.19
C LEU A 4 15.65 36.04 32.92
N HIS A 5 14.59 36.76 33.32
CA HIS A 5 13.22 36.34 33.04
C HIS A 5 12.93 36.34 31.53
N GLN A 6 13.43 37.32 30.77
CA GLN A 6 13.27 37.36 29.31
C GLN A 6 13.96 36.17 28.62
N HIS A 7 15.16 35.80 29.06
CA HIS A 7 15.84 34.60 28.57
C HIS A 7 15.06 33.33 28.93
N PHE A 8 14.62 33.21 30.18
CA PHE A 8 13.81 32.08 30.64
C PHE A 8 12.51 31.92 29.85
N PHE A 9 11.77 33.01 29.64
CA PHE A 9 10.53 32.99 28.85
C PHE A 9 10.78 32.59 27.40
N ARG A 10 11.84 33.12 26.77
CA ARG A 10 12.20 32.77 25.39
C ARG A 10 12.58 31.30 25.26
N THR A 11 13.40 30.77 26.16
CA THR A 11 13.80 29.36 26.12
C THR A 11 12.60 28.45 26.36
N SER A 12 11.78 28.74 27.38
CA SER A 12 10.59 27.94 27.69
C SER A 12 9.57 27.97 26.54
N PHE A 13 9.38 29.11 25.90
CA PHE A 13 8.51 29.24 24.72
C PHE A 13 9.02 28.43 23.53
N LEU A 14 10.32 28.45 23.26
CA LEU A 14 10.94 27.62 22.22
C LEU A 14 10.77 26.12 22.51
N PHE A 15 10.95 25.69 23.76
CA PHE A 15 10.72 24.30 24.15
C PHE A 15 9.28 23.86 23.92
N ILE A 16 8.29 24.71 24.24
CA ILE A 16 6.88 24.42 23.99
C ILE A 16 6.62 24.27 22.49
N ILE A 17 7.14 25.17 21.65
CA ILE A 17 6.98 25.08 20.19
C ILE A 17 7.60 23.79 19.66
N ILE A 18 8.83 23.46 20.06
CA ILE A 18 9.51 22.25 19.61
C ILE A 18 8.73 21.00 20.04
N SER A 19 8.27 20.95 21.29
CA SER A 19 7.46 19.84 21.81
C SER A 19 6.15 19.70 21.05
N PHE A 20 5.48 20.82 20.74
CA PHE A 20 4.24 20.82 19.96
C PHE A 20 4.47 20.33 18.52
N LEU A 21 5.51 20.83 17.84
CA LEU A 21 5.85 20.40 16.48
C LEU A 21 6.26 18.92 16.43
N LEU A 22 7.02 18.45 17.44
CA LEU A 22 7.37 17.04 17.57
C LEU A 22 6.14 16.17 17.79
N SER A 23 5.20 16.63 18.62
CA SER A 23 3.93 15.94 18.85
C SER A 23 3.09 15.83 17.57
N LEU A 24 3.00 16.91 16.79
CA LEU A 24 2.31 16.90 15.48
C LEU A 24 2.98 15.92 14.51
N TRP A 25 4.31 15.93 14.43
CA TRP A 25 5.05 15.03 13.55
C TRP A 25 4.87 13.55 13.95
N LEU A 26 4.97 13.24 15.25
CA LEU A 26 4.72 11.88 15.77
C LEU A 26 3.29 11.42 15.51
N SER A 27 2.31 12.30 15.77
CA SER A 27 0.89 12.05 15.50
C SER A 27 0.66 11.74 14.02
N TYR A 28 1.20 12.57 13.13
CA TYR A 28 1.13 12.35 11.68
C TYR A 28 1.72 11.00 11.27
N TYR A 29 2.93 10.69 11.74
CA TYR A 29 3.58 9.41 11.44
C TYR A 29 2.75 8.21 11.93
N PHE A 30 2.18 8.31 13.13
CA PHE A 30 1.36 7.25 13.71
C PHE A 30 0.06 7.03 12.92
N VAL A 31 -0.66 8.10 12.59
CA VAL A 31 -1.89 8.03 11.79
C VAL A 31 -1.61 7.39 10.43
N LYS A 32 -0.54 7.83 9.75
CA LYS A 32 -0.14 7.27 8.45
C LYS A 32 0.18 5.77 8.55
N LYS A 33 0.87 5.36 9.62
CA LYS A 33 1.18 3.94 9.85
C LYS A 33 -0.08 3.09 10.04
N VAL A 34 -1.03 3.57 10.85
CA VAL A 34 -2.30 2.87 11.08
C VAL A 34 -3.09 2.71 9.77
N GLU A 35 -3.15 3.75 8.93
CA GLU A 35 -3.84 3.69 7.63
C GLU A 35 -3.19 2.65 6.70
N LEU A 36 -1.86 2.66 6.60
CA LEU A 36 -1.09 1.70 5.79
C LEU A 36 -1.32 0.26 6.25
N ASP A 37 -1.24 0.00 7.55
CA ASP A 37 -1.42 -1.34 8.12
C ASP A 37 -2.86 -1.84 7.95
N ALA A 38 -3.85 -0.94 8.08
CA ALA A 38 -5.25 -1.26 7.82
C ALA A 38 -5.50 -1.63 6.35
N ALA A 39 -4.92 -0.87 5.41
CA ALA A 39 -5.01 -1.15 3.99
C ALA A 39 -4.30 -2.46 3.61
N ASP A 40 -3.09 -2.70 4.10
CA ASP A 40 -2.34 -3.94 3.90
C ASP A 40 -3.15 -5.13 4.42
N THR A 41 -3.67 -5.05 5.65
CA THR A 41 -4.52 -6.09 6.24
C THR A 41 -5.76 -6.38 5.39
N THR A 42 -6.42 -5.33 4.88
CA THR A 42 -7.62 -5.46 4.05
C THR A 42 -7.31 -6.18 2.73
N LEU A 43 -6.22 -5.77 2.07
CA LEU A 43 -5.76 -6.39 0.82
C LEU A 43 -5.33 -7.85 1.03
N ARG A 44 -4.65 -8.17 2.14
CA ARG A 44 -4.31 -9.56 2.48
C ARG A 44 -5.53 -10.43 2.70
N LYS A 45 -6.55 -9.93 3.43
CA LYS A 45 -7.82 -10.65 3.62
C LYS A 45 -8.54 -10.88 2.29
N MET A 46 -8.53 -9.88 1.41
CA MET A 46 -9.11 -10.00 0.07
C MET A 46 -8.38 -11.06 -0.76
N LEU A 47 -7.04 -11.06 -0.76
CA LEU A 47 -6.24 -12.09 -1.45
C LEU A 47 -6.50 -13.49 -0.89
N ALA A 48 -6.58 -13.63 0.43
CA ALA A 48 -6.91 -14.90 1.07
C ALA A 48 -8.29 -15.41 0.59
N ALA A 49 -9.31 -14.55 0.61
CA ALA A 49 -10.65 -14.88 0.13
C ALA A 49 -10.69 -15.24 -1.37
N LEU A 50 -9.95 -14.50 -2.21
CA LEU A 50 -9.81 -14.83 -3.63
C LEU A 50 -9.13 -16.19 -3.83
N SER A 51 -8.01 -16.42 -3.16
CA SER A 51 -7.22 -17.65 -3.30
C SER A 51 -7.92 -18.91 -2.76
N ALA A 52 -8.81 -18.74 -1.77
CA ALA A 52 -9.60 -19.83 -1.21
C ALA A 52 -10.79 -20.23 -2.12
N ASN A 53 -11.12 -19.41 -3.13
CA ASN A 53 -12.17 -19.74 -4.08
C ASN A 53 -11.71 -20.85 -5.03
N SER A 54 -12.38 -22.01 -4.95
CA SER A 54 -12.07 -23.18 -5.79
C SER A 54 -12.26 -22.92 -7.29
N ASN A 55 -13.07 -21.93 -7.67
CA ASN A 55 -13.35 -21.52 -9.05
C ASN A 55 -12.59 -20.25 -9.44
N LEU A 56 -11.34 -20.09 -8.98
CA LEU A 56 -10.50 -18.96 -9.34
C LEU A 56 -10.26 -18.92 -10.86
N ASN A 57 -11.02 -18.08 -11.56
CA ASN A 57 -10.91 -17.85 -13.00
C ASN A 57 -10.96 -16.34 -13.32
N ILE A 58 -10.61 -15.98 -14.55
CA ILE A 58 -10.52 -14.58 -14.98
C ILE A 58 -11.87 -13.86 -14.86
N GLU A 59 -12.98 -14.54 -15.17
CA GLU A 59 -14.32 -13.95 -15.07
C GLU A 59 -14.68 -13.57 -13.62
N TYR A 60 -14.37 -14.45 -12.66
CA TYR A 60 -14.54 -14.19 -11.24
C TYR A 60 -13.67 -13.02 -10.77
N LEU A 61 -12.38 -13.01 -11.14
CA LEU A 61 -11.48 -11.91 -10.79
C LEU A 61 -11.98 -10.57 -11.33
N HIS A 62 -12.48 -10.55 -12.56
CA HIS A 62 -13.07 -9.35 -13.16
C HIS A 62 -14.32 -8.88 -12.40
N LYS A 63 -15.24 -9.80 -12.05
CA LYS A 63 -16.44 -9.47 -11.25
C LYS A 63 -16.07 -8.89 -9.87
N VAL A 64 -15.06 -9.44 -9.21
CA VAL A 64 -14.61 -8.93 -7.91
C VAL A 64 -13.98 -7.55 -8.05
N ALA A 65 -13.13 -7.35 -9.06
CA ALA A 65 -12.51 -6.05 -9.32
C ALA A 65 -13.57 -4.96 -9.55
N GLN A 66 -14.61 -5.25 -10.34
CA GLN A 66 -15.72 -4.31 -10.59
C GLN A 66 -16.50 -3.96 -9.32
N LYS A 67 -16.79 -4.94 -8.45
CA LYS A 67 -17.56 -4.71 -7.22
C LYS A 67 -16.78 -3.95 -6.14
N THR A 68 -15.48 -4.18 -6.06
CA THR A 68 -14.63 -3.62 -5.00
C THR A 68 -13.89 -2.36 -5.41
N ASN A 69 -13.83 -2.07 -6.72
CA ASN A 69 -12.97 -1.06 -7.30
C ASN A 69 -11.47 -1.21 -6.94
N VAL A 70 -11.07 -2.41 -6.51
CA VAL A 70 -9.67 -2.76 -6.25
C VAL A 70 -9.07 -3.32 -7.53
N ARG A 71 -7.90 -2.84 -7.91
CA ARG A 71 -7.18 -3.39 -9.07
C ARG A 71 -6.70 -4.79 -8.73
N ILE A 72 -7.03 -5.76 -9.59
CA ILE A 72 -6.57 -7.14 -9.47
C ILE A 72 -5.70 -7.49 -10.68
N THR A 73 -4.56 -8.12 -10.44
CA THR A 73 -3.65 -8.64 -11.47
C THR A 73 -3.39 -10.13 -11.18
N TYR A 74 -3.51 -10.98 -12.19
CA TYR A 74 -3.13 -12.39 -12.12
C TYR A 74 -1.89 -12.63 -12.99
N ILE A 75 -0.89 -13.26 -12.39
CA ILE A 75 0.48 -13.37 -12.94
C ILE A 75 0.89 -14.84 -12.89
N ASP A 76 1.49 -15.36 -13.96
CA ASP A 76 2.00 -16.73 -13.97
C ASP A 76 3.32 -16.89 -13.18
N LYS A 77 3.86 -18.11 -13.11
CA LYS A 77 5.10 -18.41 -12.38
C LYS A 77 6.33 -17.75 -13.00
N GLN A 78 6.27 -17.42 -14.29
CA GLN A 78 7.33 -16.78 -15.05
C GLN A 78 7.24 -15.24 -14.97
N GLY A 79 6.19 -14.70 -14.35
CA GLY A 79 5.96 -13.28 -14.18
C GLY A 79 5.17 -12.62 -15.31
N LYS A 80 4.68 -13.38 -16.30
CA LYS A 80 3.82 -12.83 -17.35
C LYS A 80 2.44 -12.53 -16.75
N VAL A 81 1.92 -11.36 -17.09
CA VAL A 81 0.56 -10.96 -16.68
C VAL A 81 -0.45 -11.70 -17.56
N LEU A 82 -1.32 -12.49 -16.93
CA LEU A 82 -2.41 -13.22 -17.59
C LEU A 82 -3.71 -12.42 -17.57
N PHE A 83 -3.91 -11.58 -16.55
CA PHE A 83 -5.07 -10.71 -16.41
C PHE A 83 -4.70 -9.47 -15.59
N ASP A 84 -5.25 -8.33 -15.96
CA ASP A 84 -5.27 -7.11 -15.15
C ASP A 84 -6.63 -6.45 -15.30
N SER A 85 -7.20 -5.97 -14.20
CA SER A 85 -8.55 -5.40 -14.21
C SER A 85 -8.62 -3.97 -14.74
N LEU A 86 -7.49 -3.28 -14.91
CA LEU A 86 -7.44 -1.90 -15.39
C LEU A 86 -6.76 -1.75 -16.76
N TYR A 87 -5.75 -2.55 -17.05
CA TYR A 87 -4.94 -2.44 -18.26
C TYR A 87 -4.97 -3.74 -19.08
N ASN A 88 -4.62 -3.64 -20.36
CA ASN A 88 -4.49 -4.80 -21.22
C ASN A 88 -3.26 -5.64 -20.81
N ALA A 89 -3.48 -6.85 -20.30
CA ALA A 89 -2.44 -7.77 -19.87
C ALA A 89 -1.38 -8.07 -20.97
N ALA A 90 -1.78 -8.09 -22.24
CA ALA A 90 -0.87 -8.38 -23.36
C ALA A 90 0.19 -7.29 -23.61
N GLN A 91 -0.06 -6.07 -23.12
CA GLN A 91 0.84 -4.91 -23.25
C GLN A 91 1.68 -4.68 -22.00
N MET A 92 1.52 -5.51 -20.97
CA MET A 92 2.22 -5.34 -19.70
C MET A 92 3.56 -6.05 -19.71
N ASP A 93 4.55 -5.42 -19.09
CA ASP A 93 5.86 -6.02 -18.84
C ASP A 93 5.75 -7.27 -17.96
N ASN A 94 6.86 -7.98 -17.85
CA ASN A 94 7.00 -9.06 -16.88
C ASN A 94 7.09 -8.49 -15.44
N HIS A 95 6.33 -9.07 -14.51
CA HIS A 95 6.21 -8.62 -13.13
C HIS A 95 7.08 -9.40 -12.12
N LEU A 96 7.88 -10.38 -12.54
CA LEU A 96 8.63 -11.22 -11.60
C LEU A 96 9.64 -10.46 -10.73
N LYS A 97 10.10 -9.30 -11.20
CA LYS A 97 11.06 -8.44 -10.51
C LYS A 97 10.39 -7.36 -9.63
N ARG A 98 9.06 -7.34 -9.55
CA ARG A 98 8.34 -6.39 -8.68
C ARG A 98 8.64 -6.75 -7.21
N PRO A 99 8.93 -5.77 -6.33
CA PRO A 99 9.31 -6.07 -4.95
C PRO A 99 8.30 -6.94 -4.20
N GLU A 100 7.00 -6.66 -4.37
CA GLU A 100 5.92 -7.44 -3.75
C GLU A 100 5.87 -8.89 -4.24
N ILE A 101 6.27 -9.15 -5.49
CA ILE A 101 6.34 -10.50 -6.07
C ILE A 101 7.58 -11.24 -5.59
N LEU A 102 8.72 -10.54 -5.48
CA LEU A 102 9.95 -11.10 -4.94
C LEU A 102 9.78 -11.53 -3.48
N GLU A 103 9.13 -10.71 -2.66
CA GLU A 103 8.80 -11.05 -1.27
C GLU A 103 7.77 -12.18 -1.20
N ALA A 104 6.70 -12.15 -2.01
CA ALA A 104 5.71 -13.23 -2.05
C ALA A 104 6.32 -14.57 -2.48
N LYS A 105 7.38 -14.55 -3.29
CA LYS A 105 8.10 -15.76 -3.70
C LYS A 105 8.76 -16.47 -2.52
N SER A 106 9.33 -15.72 -1.55
CA SER A 106 9.98 -16.27 -0.35
C SER A 106 9.00 -16.51 0.80
N SER A 107 8.03 -15.62 1.01
CA SER A 107 7.20 -15.54 2.22
C SER A 107 5.73 -15.91 1.99
N GLN A 108 5.39 -16.47 0.81
CA GLN A 108 4.03 -16.70 0.29
C GLN A 108 3.20 -15.44 0.02
N ILE A 109 3.50 -14.34 0.71
CA ILE A 109 2.83 -13.06 0.55
C ILE A 109 3.86 -11.94 0.72
N GLY A 110 3.65 -10.83 0.00
CA GLY A 110 4.56 -9.69 0.03
C GLY A 110 3.84 -8.39 -0.33
N SER A 111 4.41 -7.26 0.04
CA SER A 111 3.84 -5.95 -0.27
C SER A 111 4.89 -4.90 -0.63
N SER A 112 4.45 -3.89 -1.38
CA SER A 112 5.31 -2.77 -1.78
C SER A 112 4.50 -1.48 -1.85
N GLN A 113 5.15 -0.38 -1.48
CA GLN A 113 4.58 0.96 -1.53
C GLN A 113 5.25 1.74 -2.64
N ARG A 114 4.49 2.55 -3.37
CA ARG A 114 5.02 3.42 -4.42
C ARG A 114 4.25 4.72 -4.47
N PHE A 115 4.96 5.84 -4.50
CA PHE A 115 4.34 7.13 -4.77
C PHE A 115 4.03 7.29 -6.26
N SER A 116 2.80 7.70 -6.58
CA SER A 116 2.36 8.03 -7.94
C SER A 116 2.48 9.54 -8.16
N ASN A 117 3.40 9.96 -9.02
CA ASN A 117 3.60 11.37 -9.34
C ASN A 117 2.39 11.98 -10.07
N THR A 118 1.67 11.19 -10.87
CA THR A 118 0.48 11.63 -11.62
C THR A 118 -0.73 11.76 -10.72
N LEU A 119 -0.94 10.79 -9.82
CA LEU A 119 -2.09 10.80 -8.90
C LEU A 119 -1.81 11.55 -7.59
N LYS A 120 -0.56 11.96 -7.36
CA LYS A 120 -0.08 12.57 -6.11
C LYS A 120 -0.48 11.79 -4.85
N ARG A 121 -0.49 10.47 -4.96
CA ARG A 121 -0.93 9.53 -3.91
C ARG A 121 0.03 8.36 -3.76
N GLU A 122 0.12 7.83 -2.55
CA GLU A 122 0.79 6.56 -2.29
C GLU A 122 -0.08 5.40 -2.78
N LEU A 123 0.54 4.43 -3.46
CA LEU A 123 -0.09 3.22 -3.93
C LEU A 123 0.48 2.06 -3.12
N LEU A 124 -0.40 1.21 -2.61
CA LEU A 124 -0.03 -0.02 -1.93
C LEU A 124 -0.33 -1.22 -2.84
N TYR A 125 0.66 -2.07 -3.02
CA TYR A 125 0.57 -3.32 -3.76
C TYR A 125 0.79 -4.48 -2.80
N VAL A 126 -0.10 -5.47 -2.85
CA VAL A 126 0.06 -6.71 -2.09
C VAL A 126 -0.06 -7.87 -3.05
N ALA A 127 0.85 -8.83 -2.97
CA ALA A 127 0.84 -10.03 -3.79
C ALA A 127 0.90 -11.29 -2.93
N GLN A 128 0.15 -12.31 -3.33
CA GLN A 128 0.14 -13.63 -2.72
C GLN A 128 0.45 -14.69 -3.78
N LYS A 129 1.32 -15.62 -3.43
CA LYS A 129 1.64 -16.80 -4.24
C LYS A 129 0.46 -17.77 -4.23
N VAL A 130 0.10 -18.25 -5.40
CA VAL A 130 -0.93 -19.29 -5.62
C VAL A 130 -0.34 -20.44 -6.43
N GLN A 131 -1.04 -21.57 -6.51
CA GLN A 131 -0.51 -22.79 -7.16
C GLN A 131 0.00 -22.55 -8.60
N SER A 132 -0.67 -21.65 -9.34
CA SER A 132 -0.41 -21.35 -10.75
C SER A 132 0.40 -20.07 -10.99
N GLY A 133 0.85 -19.37 -9.93
CA GLY A 133 1.59 -18.12 -10.06
C GLY A 133 1.36 -17.19 -8.88
N TYR A 134 0.88 -15.98 -9.14
CA TYR A 134 0.65 -14.94 -8.13
C TYR A 134 -0.66 -14.20 -8.40
N LEU A 135 -1.40 -13.92 -7.34
CA LEU A 135 -2.46 -12.92 -7.32
C LEU A 135 -1.90 -11.64 -6.71
N ARG A 136 -2.23 -10.51 -7.31
CA ARG A 136 -1.79 -9.20 -6.85
C ARG A 136 -2.96 -8.24 -6.82
N VAL A 137 -3.08 -7.49 -5.74
CA VAL A 137 -4.08 -6.43 -5.57
C VAL A 137 -3.39 -5.10 -5.34
N ALA A 138 -4.04 -4.02 -5.77
CA ALA A 138 -3.54 -2.67 -5.57
C ALA A 138 -4.64 -1.68 -5.18
N THR A 139 -4.32 -0.79 -4.27
CA THR A 139 -5.18 0.34 -3.90
C THR A 139 -4.37 1.64 -3.86
N SER A 140 -5.06 2.77 -4.03
CA SER A 140 -4.53 4.08 -3.69
C SER A 140 -4.83 4.38 -2.23
N MET A 141 -3.82 4.80 -1.49
CA MET A 141 -3.99 5.40 -0.17
C MET A 141 -4.60 6.78 -0.35
N GLN A 142 -5.48 7.18 0.56
CA GLN A 142 -6.06 8.51 0.49
C GLN A 142 -4.93 9.52 0.74
N SER A 143 -4.85 10.56 -0.08
CA SER A 143 -3.87 11.62 0.16
C SER A 143 -4.42 12.47 1.31
N ILE A 144 -3.63 12.64 2.39
CA ILE A 144 -3.95 13.58 3.49
C ILE A 144 -3.89 15.05 3.00
N TYR A 145 -3.53 15.29 1.74
CA TYR A 145 -3.50 16.63 1.11
C TYR A 145 -4.78 17.01 0.35
N GLU A 146 -5.85 16.23 0.45
CA GLU A 146 -7.20 16.59 -0.02
C GLU A 146 -8.11 16.94 1.15
#